data_AF-A0A1X1R3Q7-F1
#
_entry.id   AF-A0A1X1R3Q7-F1
#
_cell.length_a   1.000
_cell.length_b   1.000
_cell.length_c   1.000
_cell.angle_alpha   90.00
_cell.angle_beta   90.00
_cell.angle_gamma   90.00
#
_symmetry.space_group_name_H-M   'P 1'
#
loop_
_entity.id
_entity.type
_entity.pdbx_description
1 polymer ?
#
loop_
_entity_poly.entity_id
_entity_poly.type
_entity_poly.pdbx_seq_one_letter_code
_entity_poly.pdbx_strand_id
1 'polypeptide(L)'
;MPPGAAVPDTPGVLVHLCGADEWIRCRALGSIDPAPGSPFLHLSTPEQVHLPANRLYRGRTDLVLLHIDPKRLDAPVRWEPGVPTDPDSMLFPHLYGTLPVSAVFDVTDYRPATDGTFPPARQGAGGDST
;
A
#
# COMPACT_ATOMS: atom_id res chain seq x y z
N MET A 1 -28.65 13.72 -10.39
CA MET A 1 -27.43 12.91 -10.28
C MET A 1 -26.27 13.87 -10.07
N PRO A 2 -25.56 13.86 -8.94
CA PRO A 2 -24.37 14.70 -8.81
C PRO A 2 -23.26 14.14 -9.72
N PRO A 3 -22.33 15.00 -10.18
CA PRO A 3 -21.25 14.61 -11.08
C PRO A 3 -20.31 13.65 -10.35
N GLY A 4 -19.97 12.54 -11.03
CA GLY A 4 -19.07 11.53 -10.52
C GLY A 4 -17.73 12.14 -10.16
N ALA A 5 -17.27 11.89 -8.94
CA ALA A 5 -15.90 12.13 -8.54
C ALA A 5 -14.99 11.50 -9.60
N ALA A 6 -14.17 12.31 -10.24
CA ALA A 6 -13.15 11.82 -11.14
C ALA A 6 -12.34 10.76 -10.38
N VAL A 7 -12.32 9.52 -10.90
CA VAL A 7 -11.39 8.52 -10.40
C VAL A 7 -10.02 9.12 -10.66
N PRO A 8 -9.19 9.38 -9.63
CA PRO A 8 -7.84 9.88 -9.87
C PRO A 8 -7.15 8.95 -10.87
N ASP A 9 -6.38 9.51 -11.80
CA ASP A 9 -5.55 8.74 -12.72
C ASP A 9 -4.92 7.60 -11.94
N THR A 10 -5.18 6.35 -12.37
CA THR A 10 -4.75 5.19 -11.59
C THR A 10 -3.25 5.31 -11.37
N PRO A 11 -2.77 5.40 -10.12
CA PRO A 11 -1.36 5.59 -9.83
C PRO A 11 -0.57 4.53 -10.58
N GLY A 12 0.58 4.91 -11.15
CA GLY A 12 1.45 3.95 -11.82
C GLY A 12 1.93 2.84 -10.87
N VAL A 13 1.91 3.10 -9.56
CA VAL A 13 2.36 2.19 -8.50
C VAL A 13 1.46 2.33 -7.27
N LEU A 14 1.09 1.18 -6.68
CA LEU A 14 0.52 1.10 -5.33
C LEU A 14 1.52 0.42 -4.40
N VAL A 15 1.33 0.59 -3.09
CA VAL A 15 2.15 -0.08 -2.08
C VAL A 15 1.30 -0.76 -1.01
N HIS A 16 1.79 -1.90 -0.52
CA HIS A 16 1.30 -2.53 0.69
C HIS A 16 2.40 -2.53 1.76
N LEU A 17 2.05 -2.12 2.98
CA LEU A 17 2.94 -2.11 4.14
C LEU A 17 2.69 -3.36 4.98
N CYS A 18 3.72 -4.18 5.19
CA CYS A 18 3.64 -5.34 6.06
C CYS A 18 4.97 -5.60 6.78
N GLY A 19 4.99 -6.55 7.72
CA GLY A 19 6.22 -6.99 8.36
C GLY A 19 7.09 -7.83 7.41
N ALA A 20 8.41 -7.76 7.55
CA ALA A 20 9.33 -8.53 6.72
C ALA A 20 9.07 -10.06 6.81
N ASP A 21 8.82 -10.57 8.01
CA ASP A 21 8.52 -11.99 8.23
C ASP A 21 7.16 -12.39 7.64
N GLU A 22 6.19 -11.48 7.66
CA GLU A 22 4.89 -11.68 7.03
C GLU A 22 5.04 -11.79 5.51
N TRP A 23 5.80 -10.87 4.90
CA TRP A 23 6.13 -10.94 3.48
C TRP A 23 6.80 -12.27 3.11
N ILE A 24 7.80 -12.72 3.88
CA ILE A 24 8.50 -13.99 3.61
C ILE A 24 7.51 -15.16 3.58
N ARG A 25 6.58 -15.23 4.53
CA ARG A 25 5.56 -16.28 4.59
C ARG A 25 4.59 -16.21 3.42
N CYS A 26 4.01 -15.04 3.16
CA CYS A 26 3.04 -14.84 2.10
C CYS A 26 3.65 -15.05 0.71
N ARG A 27 4.92 -14.66 0.52
CA ARG A 27 5.66 -14.92 -0.71
C ARG A 27 5.76 -16.41 -1.02
N ALA A 28 5.94 -17.26 0.00
CA ALA A 28 5.96 -18.71 -0.16
C ALA A 28 4.56 -19.30 -0.47
N LEU A 29 3.49 -18.63 0.00
CA LEU A 29 2.10 -19.04 -0.24
C LEU A 29 1.54 -18.53 -1.58
N GLY A 30 2.13 -17.49 -2.18
CA GLY A 30 1.76 -16.94 -3.48
C GLY A 30 0.79 -15.76 -3.45
N SER A 31 0.22 -15.44 -2.28
CA SER A 31 -0.65 -14.27 -2.09
C SER A 31 -0.59 -13.73 -0.67
N ILE A 32 -1.06 -12.50 -0.51
CA ILE A 32 -1.36 -11.89 0.80
C ILE A 32 -2.88 -11.72 0.88
N ASP A 33 -3.46 -12.25 1.95
CA ASP A 33 -4.90 -12.17 2.18
C ASP A 33 -5.24 -10.91 3.00
N PRO A 34 -6.47 -10.37 2.88
CA PRO A 34 -6.98 -9.40 3.83
C PRO A 34 -6.85 -9.88 5.28
N ALA A 35 -6.66 -8.94 6.20
CA ALA A 35 -6.67 -9.26 7.63
C ALA A 35 -7.99 -9.96 8.04
N PRO A 36 -7.98 -10.89 9.00
CA PRO A 36 -9.19 -11.58 9.42
C PRO A 36 -10.33 -10.63 9.79
N GLY A 37 -11.49 -10.80 9.15
CA GLY A 37 -12.66 -9.94 9.35
C GLY A 37 -12.67 -8.66 8.51
N SER A 38 -11.61 -8.36 7.76
CA SER A 38 -11.58 -7.27 6.77
C SER A 38 -12.08 -7.75 5.41
N PRO A 39 -12.98 -7.01 4.72
CA PRO A 39 -13.40 -7.36 3.37
C PRO A 39 -12.38 -6.97 2.29
N PHE A 40 -11.34 -6.22 2.65
CA PHE A 40 -10.32 -5.73 1.73
C PHE A 40 -8.92 -5.67 2.37
N LEU A 41 -7.91 -5.67 1.52
CA LEU A 41 -6.51 -5.43 1.87
C LEU A 41 -6.20 -3.94 1.67
N HIS A 42 -5.60 -3.33 2.68
CA HIS A 42 -5.25 -1.90 2.64
C HIS A 42 -4.01 -1.69 1.78
N LEU A 43 -4.13 -0.81 0.79
CA LEU A 43 -3.03 -0.31 -0.01
C LEU A 43 -2.84 1.19 0.25
N SER A 44 -1.78 1.74 -0.31
CA SER A 44 -1.50 3.17 -0.32
C SER A 44 -0.82 3.53 -1.64
N THR A 45 -0.77 4.82 -1.97
CA THR A 45 0.28 5.32 -2.87
C THR A 45 1.59 5.51 -2.10
N PRO A 46 2.75 5.55 -2.78
CA PRO A 46 4.02 5.86 -2.13
C PRO A 46 3.98 7.17 -1.31
N GLU A 47 3.26 8.19 -1.80
CA GLU A 47 3.18 9.50 -1.16
C GLU A 47 2.38 9.46 0.14
N GLN A 48 1.40 8.55 0.27
CA GLN A 48 0.50 8.53 1.42
C GLN A 48 0.80 7.44 2.45
N VAL A 49 1.60 6.41 2.11
CA VAL A 49 1.82 5.24 2.99
C VAL A 49 2.42 5.60 4.37
N HIS A 50 3.10 6.74 4.46
CA HIS A 50 3.59 7.27 5.73
C HIS A 50 2.48 7.64 6.72
N LEU A 51 1.28 7.99 6.26
CA LEU A 51 0.15 8.34 7.12
C LEU A 51 -0.30 7.15 7.99
N PRO A 52 -0.70 5.98 7.42
CA PRO A 52 -1.03 4.81 8.24
C PRO A 52 0.20 4.26 8.97
N ALA A 53 1.41 4.35 8.41
CA ALA A 53 2.63 3.92 9.09
C ALA A 53 2.87 4.69 10.40
N ASN A 54 2.72 6.02 10.37
CA ASN A 54 2.86 6.86 11.55
C ASN A 54 1.72 6.65 12.56
N ARG A 55 0.50 6.34 12.10
CA ARG A 55 -0.66 6.10 12.97
C ARG A 55 -0.59 4.74 13.69
N LEU A 56 -0.11 3.69 13.01
CA LEU A 56 -0.26 2.30 13.46
C LEU A 56 1.06 1.62 13.86
N TYR A 57 2.20 2.07 13.30
CA TYR A 57 3.46 1.34 13.40
C TYR A 57 4.65 2.21 13.81
N ARG A 58 4.41 3.38 14.42
CA ARG A 58 5.45 4.33 14.82
C ARG A 58 6.61 3.65 15.57
N GLY A 59 7.84 3.85 15.11
CA GLY A 59 9.05 3.28 15.70
C GLY A 59 9.34 1.82 15.35
N ARG A 60 8.46 1.13 14.63
CA ARG A 60 8.68 -0.26 14.18
C ARG A 60 9.75 -0.32 13.08
N THR A 61 10.70 -1.24 13.17
CA THR A 61 11.87 -1.28 12.27
C THR A 61 11.88 -2.45 11.29
N ASP A 62 10.97 -3.41 11.42
CA ASP A 62 10.89 -4.64 10.62
C ASP A 62 9.86 -4.52 9.47
N LEU A 63 9.51 -3.30 9.05
CA LEU A 63 8.53 -3.07 7.99
C LEU A 63 9.19 -3.06 6.60
N VAL A 64 8.42 -3.52 5.61
CA VAL A 64 8.73 -3.47 4.18
C VAL A 64 7.56 -2.86 3.42
N LEU A 65 7.86 -2.22 2.29
CA LEU A 65 6.87 -1.82 1.29
C LEU A 65 6.95 -2.75 0.09
N LEU A 66 5.80 -3.34 -0.25
CA LEU A 66 5.63 -4.11 -1.47
C LEU A 66 5.13 -3.16 -2.55
N HIS A 67 5.94 -2.91 -3.58
CA HIS A 67 5.55 -2.07 -4.72
C HIS A 67 4.79 -2.91 -5.74
N ILE A 68 3.57 -2.49 -6.04
CA ILE A 68 2.55 -3.26 -6.73
C ILE A 68 2.23 -2.56 -8.05
N ASP A 69 2.23 -3.34 -9.13
CA ASP A 69 1.68 -2.92 -10.43
C ASP A 69 0.16 -3.14 -10.41
N PRO A 70 -0.66 -2.07 -10.41
CA PRO A 70 -2.11 -2.21 -10.32
C PRO A 70 -2.73 -2.96 -11.51
N LYS A 71 -2.03 -3.02 -12.66
CA LYS A 71 -2.48 -3.75 -13.84
C LYS A 71 -2.39 -5.26 -13.70
N ARG A 72 -1.70 -5.75 -12.67
CA ARG A 72 -1.51 -7.18 -12.36
C ARG A 72 -2.40 -7.65 -11.21
N LEU A 73 -3.33 -6.80 -10.77
CA LEU A 73 -4.32 -7.15 -9.75
C LEU A 73 -5.53 -7.81 -10.39
N ASP A 74 -5.93 -8.95 -9.82
CA ASP A 74 -7.08 -9.73 -10.30
C ASP A 74 -8.40 -9.35 -9.60
N ALA A 75 -8.32 -8.44 -8.61
CA ALA A 75 -9.46 -8.00 -7.80
C ALA A 75 -9.63 -6.47 -7.88
N PRO A 76 -10.86 -5.96 -7.70
CA PRO A 76 -11.13 -4.54 -7.86
C PRO A 76 -10.50 -3.71 -6.73
N VAL A 77 -9.90 -2.58 -7.12
CA VAL A 77 -9.41 -1.55 -6.20
C VAL A 77 -10.46 -0.44 -6.10
N ARG A 78 -10.83 -0.06 -4.89
CA ARG A 78 -11.70 1.10 -4.62
C ARG A 78 -10.96 2.14 -3.81
N TRP A 79 -11.27 3.40 -4.04
CA TRP A 79 -10.69 4.53 -3.33
C TRP A 79 -11.69 5.01 -2.29
N GLU A 80 -11.38 4.80 -1.02
CA GLU A 80 -12.29 5.05 0.11
C GLU A 80 -11.52 5.70 1.28
N PRO A 81 -12.19 6.41 2.19
CA PRO A 81 -11.52 6.93 3.39
C PRO A 81 -10.86 5.82 4.21
N GLY A 82 -9.67 6.10 4.76
CA GLY A 82 -8.93 5.12 5.56
C GLY A 82 -9.56 4.87 6.93
N VAL A 83 -10.14 5.91 7.54
CA VAL A 83 -11.02 5.80 8.71
C VAL A 83 -12.23 6.73 8.56
N PRO A 84 -13.32 6.52 9.32
CA PRO A 84 -14.54 7.35 9.21
C PRO A 84 -14.34 8.84 9.50
N THR A 85 -13.24 9.21 10.17
CA THR A 85 -12.90 10.60 10.51
C THR A 85 -11.99 11.28 9.49
N ASP A 86 -11.46 10.54 8.50
CA ASP A 86 -10.64 11.14 7.46
C ASP A 86 -11.52 12.02 6.56
N PRO A 87 -11.02 13.15 6.03
CA PRO A 87 -11.76 13.96 5.07
C PRO A 87 -12.13 13.17 3.82
N ASP A 88 -13.26 13.49 3.17
CA ASP A 88 -13.71 12.81 1.94
C ASP A 88 -12.68 12.88 0.78
N SER A 89 -11.76 13.84 0.84
CA SER A 89 -10.66 13.99 -0.13
C SER A 89 -9.45 13.09 0.16
N MET A 90 -9.37 12.50 1.35
CA MET A 90 -8.27 11.63 1.78
C MET A 90 -8.67 10.17 1.56
N LEU A 91 -8.45 9.70 0.33
CA LEU A 91 -8.83 8.36 -0.10
C LEU A 91 -7.61 7.44 -0.20
N PHE A 92 -7.78 6.24 0.32
CA PHE A 92 -6.82 5.15 0.23
C PHE A 92 -7.35 4.05 -0.70
N PRO A 93 -6.47 3.38 -1.46
CA PRO A 93 -6.84 2.23 -2.26
C PRO A 93 -7.08 1.00 -1.37
N HIS A 94 -8.23 0.36 -1.56
CA HIS A 94 -8.62 -0.89 -0.92
C HIS A 94 -8.78 -1.97 -1.98
N LEU A 95 -8.01 -3.05 -1.87
CA LEU A 95 -8.10 -4.21 -2.74
C LEU A 95 -9.13 -5.20 -2.20
N TYR A 96 -10.23 -5.40 -2.92
CA TYR A 96 -11.32 -6.30 -2.53
C TYR A 96 -11.05 -7.74 -2.95
N GLY A 97 -9.95 -8.27 -2.42
CA GLY A 97 -9.44 -9.61 -2.73
C GLY A 97 -8.04 -9.80 -2.15
N THR A 98 -7.39 -10.87 -2.58
CA THR A 98 -6.01 -11.16 -2.19
C THR A 98 -5.06 -10.39 -3.10
N LEU A 99 -3.89 -10.02 -2.57
CA LEU A 99 -2.80 -9.46 -3.35
C LEU A 99 -1.94 -10.61 -3.88
N PRO A 100 -1.94 -10.91 -5.19
CA PRO A 100 -1.06 -11.92 -5.73
C PRO A 100 0.40 -11.46 -5.64
N VAL A 101 1.30 -12.35 -5.20
CA VAL A 101 2.75 -12.07 -5.12
C VAL A 101 3.33 -11.69 -6.48
N SER A 102 2.73 -12.18 -7.56
CA SER A 102 3.12 -11.81 -8.91
C SER A 102 2.95 -10.30 -9.14
N ALA A 103 1.93 -9.64 -8.60
CA ALA A 103 1.73 -8.20 -8.79
C ALA A 103 2.80 -7.32 -8.12
N VAL A 104 3.56 -7.87 -7.17
CA VAL A 104 4.68 -7.19 -6.51
C VAL A 104 5.90 -7.21 -7.41
N PHE A 105 6.36 -6.05 -7.85
CA PHE A 105 7.54 -5.92 -8.73
C PHE A 105 8.81 -5.47 -7.99
N ASP A 106 8.68 -4.86 -6.82
CA ASP A 106 9.81 -4.46 -5.98
C ASP A 106 9.44 -4.52 -4.49
N VAL A 107 10.44 -4.70 -3.63
CA VAL A 107 10.29 -4.74 -2.17
C VAL A 107 11.39 -3.93 -1.52
N THR A 108 11.00 -2.89 -0.79
CA THR A 108 11.95 -1.99 -0.14
C THR A 108 11.78 -2.01 1.37
N ASP A 109 12.90 -2.03 2.09
CA ASP A 109 12.89 -1.76 3.54
C ASP A 109 12.26 -0.39 3.82
N TYR A 110 11.38 -0.34 4.82
CA TYR A 110 10.74 0.90 5.23
C TYR A 110 11.03 1.16 6.70
N ARG A 111 12.03 2.01 6.93
CA ARG A 111 12.56 2.30 8.25
C ARG A 111 12.04 3.66 8.72
N PRO A 112 11.71 3.80 10.02
CA PRO A 112 11.40 5.09 10.60
C PRO A 112 12.68 5.93 10.75
N ALA A 113 12.51 7.24 10.82
CA ALA A 113 13.52 8.18 11.26
C ALA A 113 13.85 7.96 12.75
N THR A 114 14.88 8.66 13.24
CA THR A 114 15.36 8.55 14.63
C THR A 114 14.29 8.89 15.67
N ASP A 115 13.31 9.72 15.31
CA ASP A 115 12.19 10.06 16.19
C ASP A 115 11.07 9.01 16.17
N GLY A 116 11.17 7.98 15.31
CA GLY A 116 10.18 6.93 15.13
C GLY A 116 9.14 7.22 14.04
N THR A 117 9.19 8.38 13.37
CA THR A 117 8.26 8.73 12.29
C THR A 117 8.69 8.14 10.95
N PHE A 118 7.73 7.83 10.09
CA PHE A 118 7.99 7.38 8.73
C PHE A 118 7.87 8.55 7.75
N PRO A 119 8.84 8.73 6.83
CA PRO A 119 8.73 9.70 5.75
C PRO A 119 7.89 9.13 4.59
N PRO A 120 7.34 9.98 3.69
CA PRO A 120 6.76 9.49 2.43
C PRO A 120 7.72 8.55 1.69
N ALA A 121 7.18 7.48 1.08
CA ALA A 121 7.99 6.58 0.29
C ALA A 121 8.35 7.26 -1.04
N ARG A 122 9.60 7.15 -1.47
CA ARG A 122 9.98 7.57 -2.82
C ARG A 122 9.29 6.66 -3.83
N GLN A 123 8.75 7.23 -4.91
CA GLN A 123 8.45 6.42 -6.09
C GLN A 123 9.76 5.80 -6.56
N GLY A 124 9.77 4.49 -6.80
CA GLY A 124 10.90 3.82 -7.42
C GLY A 124 11.22 4.52 -8.73
N ALA A 125 12.37 5.20 -8.78
CA ALA A 125 12.88 5.73 -10.03
C ALA A 125 13.14 4.51 -10.92
N GLY A 126 12.37 4.37 -12.01
CA GLY A 126 12.77 3.52 -13.12
C GLY A 126 14.18 3.96 -13.50
N GLY A 127 15.15 3.08 -13.28
CA GLY A 127 16.56 3.39 -13.49
C GLY A 127 16.78 3.77 -14.94
N ASP A 128 17.04 5.06 -15.19
CA ASP A 128 17.76 5.48 -16.37
C ASP A 128 19.22 5.08 -16.15
N SER A 129 19.63 3.99 -16.81
CA SER A 129 21.03 3.64 -16.97
C SER A 129 21.52 4.31 -18.25
N THR A 130 22.26 5.40 -18.11
CA THR A 130 23.20 5.89 -19.13
C THR A 130 24.44 5.00 -19.16
#